data_AF-A0A2W4ZH78-F1
#
_entry.id   AF-A0A2W4ZH78-F1
#
_cell.length_a   1.000
_cell.length_b   1.000
_cell.length_c   1.000
_cell.angle_alpha   90.00
_cell.angle_beta   90.00
_cell.angle_gamma   90.00
#
_symmetry.space_group_name_H-M   'P 1'
#
loop_
_entity.id
_entity.type
_entity.pdbx_description
1 polymer ?
#
loop_
_entity_poly.entity_id
_entity_poly.type
_entity_poly.pdbx_seq_one_letter_code
_entity_poly.pdbx_strand_id
1 'polypeptide(L)'
;MSGKQDAPRAIAEAMLGIVDPASVTVSAGEDRFAVTIAGVTITFGVAAQRAFERLASAIEAQVAYQRATAMVVAADETGAPLWLVAAPDMLGKWLSWSRTDKALSKVLTLTNRAGAAPVIGDLARRARRDLGQMSAKIRVRCGQAVAERIELSHRVPAVATLSERATIRVARHHLPDTLVLGLKKDATSNDRWRASEIVGHPFFATHDFMVAEVRNDGDDIVIVLETFWESLQPIPKAAWTAVPRDADPTFPWRPTRREITELYGLAARGERMIQGHG
;
A
#
# COMPACT_ATOMS: atom_id res chain seq x y z
N MET A 1 -9.15 -48.84 6.42
CA MET A 1 -8.61 -47.49 6.74
C MET A 1 -9.35 -46.48 5.88
N SER A 2 -10.45 -45.92 6.40
CA SER A 2 -11.20 -44.86 5.73
C SER A 2 -10.52 -43.54 6.04
N GLY A 3 -10.02 -42.85 5.02
CA GLY A 3 -9.49 -41.49 5.19
C GLY A 3 -10.61 -40.61 5.73
N LYS A 4 -10.42 -40.01 6.91
CA LYS A 4 -11.32 -38.96 7.39
C LYS A 4 -11.27 -37.85 6.34
N GLN A 5 -12.34 -37.69 5.57
CA GLN A 5 -12.52 -36.48 4.77
C GLN A 5 -12.54 -35.32 5.76
N ASP A 6 -11.63 -34.36 5.60
CA ASP A 6 -11.69 -33.12 6.36
C ASP A 6 -13.06 -32.48 6.11
N ALA A 7 -13.76 -32.04 7.15
CA ALA A 7 -14.97 -31.23 6.98
C ALA A 7 -14.57 -29.80 6.58
N PRO A 8 -15.38 -29.05 5.80
CA PRO A 8 -15.11 -27.65 5.49
C PRO A 8 -14.79 -26.79 6.72
N ARG A 9 -15.45 -27.10 7.85
CA ARG A 9 -15.18 -26.50 9.16
C ARG A 9 -13.76 -26.76 9.67
N ALA A 10 -13.26 -28.00 9.55
CA ALA A 10 -11.91 -28.35 9.98
C ALA A 10 -10.83 -27.59 9.18
N ILE A 11 -11.08 -27.32 7.90
CA ILE A 11 -10.18 -26.48 7.09
C ILE A 11 -10.23 -25.03 7.55
N ALA A 12 -11.42 -24.48 7.81
CA ALA A 12 -11.55 -23.13 8.32
C ALA A 12 -10.87 -22.98 9.68
N GLU A 13 -11.04 -23.93 10.59
CA GLU A 13 -10.36 -23.97 11.90
C GLU A 13 -8.84 -24.09 11.74
N ALA A 14 -8.34 -24.89 10.79
CA ALA A 14 -6.91 -24.96 10.49
C ALA A 14 -6.36 -23.62 9.98
N MET A 15 -7.09 -22.91 9.11
CA MET A 15 -6.71 -21.56 8.65
C MET A 15 -6.67 -20.56 9.82
N LEU A 16 -7.65 -20.64 10.72
CA LEU A 16 -7.76 -19.76 11.88
C LEU A 16 -6.66 -19.99 12.93
N GLY A 17 -5.95 -21.12 12.89
CA GLY A 17 -4.82 -21.40 13.78
C GLY A 17 -3.62 -20.44 13.64
N ILE A 18 -3.61 -19.59 12.60
CA ILE A 18 -2.56 -18.60 12.34
C ILE A 18 -2.78 -17.29 13.13
N VAL A 19 -4.01 -17.02 13.57
CA VAL A 19 -4.37 -15.79 14.29
C VAL A 19 -4.68 -16.08 15.76
N ASP A 20 -4.59 -15.04 16.60
CA ASP A 20 -5.04 -15.13 17.99
C ASP A 20 -6.51 -15.58 18.08
N PRO A 21 -6.82 -16.68 18.80
CA PRO A 21 -8.19 -17.16 18.99
C PRO A 21 -9.16 -16.10 19.53
N ALA A 22 -8.68 -15.15 20.35
CA ALA A 22 -9.51 -14.08 20.89
C ALA A 22 -10.01 -13.08 19.81
N SER A 23 -9.39 -13.09 18.63
CA SER A 23 -9.76 -12.22 17.51
C SER A 23 -10.83 -12.80 16.58
N VAL A 24 -11.34 -13.99 16.90
CA VAL A 24 -12.21 -14.78 16.03
C VAL A 24 -13.48 -15.20 16.77
N THR A 25 -14.60 -15.21 16.05
CA THR A 25 -15.82 -15.88 16.52
C THR A 25 -16.31 -16.83 15.45
N VAL A 26 -16.54 -18.09 15.83
CA VAL A 26 -17.16 -19.10 14.96
C VAL A 26 -18.55 -19.41 15.49
N SER A 27 -19.57 -19.34 14.64
CA SER A 27 -20.96 -19.63 15.00
C SER A 27 -21.58 -20.70 14.09
N ALA A 28 -22.57 -21.42 14.63
CA ALA A 28 -23.34 -22.52 14.01
C ALA A 28 -22.62 -23.89 13.85
N GLY A 29 -23.27 -24.84 13.16
CA GLY A 29 -22.98 -26.29 13.13
C GLY A 29 -21.86 -26.71 12.15
N GLU A 30 -21.75 -27.99 11.80
CA GLU A 30 -20.65 -28.50 10.95
C GLU A 30 -20.78 -28.08 9.47
N ASP A 31 -21.98 -28.12 8.90
CA ASP A 31 -22.21 -27.92 7.45
C ASP A 31 -22.53 -26.47 7.06
N ARG A 32 -22.99 -25.68 8.03
CA ARG A 32 -23.30 -24.25 7.88
C ARG A 32 -22.79 -23.52 9.10
N PHE A 33 -21.73 -22.76 8.89
CA PHE A 33 -21.07 -21.98 9.93
C PHE A 33 -20.73 -20.59 9.42
N ALA A 34 -20.51 -19.67 10.35
CA ALA A 34 -20.01 -18.35 10.03
C ALA A 34 -18.76 -18.06 10.85
N VAL A 35 -17.79 -17.40 10.22
CA VAL A 35 -16.56 -16.94 10.84
C VAL A 35 -16.56 -15.43 10.83
N THR A 36 -16.42 -14.82 12.00
CA THR A 36 -16.21 -13.38 12.16
C THR A 36 -14.76 -13.13 12.56
N ILE A 37 -14.04 -12.36 11.74
CA ILE A 37 -12.64 -11.98 11.92
C ILE A 37 -12.41 -10.67 11.15
N ALA A 38 -11.49 -9.80 11.60
CA ALA A 38 -11.14 -8.59 10.84
C ALA A 38 -12.36 -7.67 10.52
N GLY A 39 -13.38 -7.67 11.38
CA GLY A 39 -14.62 -6.92 11.21
C GLY A 39 -15.53 -7.41 10.07
N VAL A 40 -15.26 -8.58 9.51
CA VAL A 40 -16.08 -9.21 8.47
C VAL A 40 -16.64 -10.54 8.94
N THR A 41 -17.89 -10.82 8.57
CA THR A 41 -18.51 -12.14 8.76
C THR A 41 -18.56 -12.88 7.43
N ILE A 42 -18.02 -14.10 7.44
CA ILE A 42 -17.93 -14.97 6.26
C ILE A 42 -18.79 -16.19 6.56
N THR A 43 -19.83 -16.38 5.76
CA THR A 43 -20.76 -17.50 5.88
C THR A 43 -20.33 -18.63 4.95
N PHE A 44 -20.31 -19.85 5.48
CA PHE A 44 -20.02 -21.08 4.76
C PHE A 44 -21.31 -21.88 4.55
N GLY A 45 -21.52 -22.37 3.32
CA GLY A 45 -22.71 -23.13 2.92
C GLY A 45 -22.83 -23.26 1.39
N VAL A 46 -23.97 -23.80 0.93
CA VAL A 46 -24.21 -24.24 -0.47
C VAL A 46 -24.03 -23.15 -1.55
N ALA A 47 -24.11 -21.87 -1.20
CA ALA A 47 -23.97 -20.74 -2.14
C ALA A 47 -22.77 -19.83 -1.86
N ALA A 48 -21.86 -20.24 -0.97
CA ALA A 48 -20.76 -19.39 -0.51
C ALA A 48 -19.58 -19.43 -1.48
N GLN A 49 -19.69 -18.71 -2.61
CA GLN A 49 -18.57 -18.57 -3.55
C GLN A 49 -17.38 -17.91 -2.87
N ARG A 50 -16.19 -18.53 -3.01
CA ARG A 50 -14.90 -17.98 -2.55
C ARG A 50 -14.86 -17.72 -1.04
N ALA A 51 -15.60 -18.47 -0.24
CA ALA A 51 -15.66 -18.29 1.21
C ALA A 51 -14.29 -18.48 1.88
N PHE A 52 -13.51 -19.46 1.42
CA PHE A 52 -12.17 -19.70 1.94
C PHE A 52 -11.16 -18.65 1.44
N GLU A 53 -11.28 -18.17 0.21
CA GLU A 53 -10.45 -17.05 -0.29
C GLU A 53 -10.71 -15.77 0.53
N ARG A 54 -11.99 -15.48 0.83
CA ARG A 54 -12.37 -14.36 1.70
C ARG A 54 -11.84 -14.54 3.12
N LEU A 55 -11.86 -15.76 3.64
CA LEU A 55 -11.29 -16.09 4.95
C LEU A 55 -9.77 -15.88 4.97
N ALA A 56 -9.05 -16.32 3.94
CA ALA A 56 -7.63 -16.07 3.80
C ALA A 56 -7.31 -14.56 3.82
N SER A 57 -8.02 -13.77 3.00
CA SER A 57 -7.82 -12.30 2.98
C SER A 57 -8.12 -11.64 4.34
N ALA A 58 -9.12 -12.13 5.07
CA ALA A 58 -9.45 -11.60 6.40
C ALA A 58 -8.42 -12.00 7.47
N ILE A 59 -7.86 -13.22 7.38
CA ILE A 59 -6.74 -13.67 8.22
C ILE A 59 -5.50 -12.83 7.96
N GLU A 60 -5.14 -12.58 6.69
CA GLU A 60 -4.00 -11.73 6.36
C GLU A 60 -4.14 -10.32 6.96
N ALA A 61 -5.32 -9.73 6.85
CA ALA A 61 -5.62 -8.42 7.43
C ALA A 61 -5.49 -8.42 8.96
N GLN A 62 -5.93 -9.50 9.62
CA GLN A 62 -5.82 -9.64 11.07
C GLN A 62 -4.37 -9.83 11.52
N VAL A 63 -3.58 -10.68 10.84
CA VAL A 63 -2.14 -10.87 11.11
C VAL A 63 -1.40 -9.54 10.92
N ALA A 64 -1.68 -8.84 9.82
CA ALA A 64 -1.11 -7.54 9.52
C ALA A 64 -1.34 -6.52 10.65
N TYR A 65 -2.59 -6.44 11.12
CA TYR A 65 -2.96 -5.55 12.21
C TYR A 65 -2.29 -5.93 13.54
N GLN A 66 -2.28 -7.22 13.90
CA GLN A 66 -1.67 -7.71 15.13
C GLN A 66 -0.17 -7.41 15.16
N ARG A 67 0.54 -7.69 14.05
CA ARG A 67 1.97 -7.39 13.93
C ARG A 67 2.24 -5.90 13.96
N ALA A 68 1.50 -5.09 13.19
CA ALA A 68 1.67 -3.64 13.22
C ALA A 68 1.44 -3.06 14.63
N THR A 69 0.43 -3.55 15.35
CA THR A 69 0.15 -3.14 16.73
C THR A 69 1.31 -3.55 17.66
N ALA A 70 1.79 -4.79 17.55
CA ALA A 70 2.91 -5.28 18.35
C ALA A 70 4.21 -4.50 18.07
N MET A 71 4.46 -4.14 16.80
CA MET A 71 5.58 -3.28 16.40
C MET A 71 5.50 -1.89 17.03
N VAL A 72 4.31 -1.27 17.03
CA VAL A 72 4.07 0.05 17.65
C VAL A 72 4.33 0.00 19.15
N VAL A 73 3.81 -1.03 19.83
CA VAL A 73 4.05 -1.27 21.26
C VAL A 73 5.53 -1.48 21.55
N ALA A 74 6.22 -2.31 20.75
CA ALA A 74 7.65 -2.58 20.94
C ALA A 74 8.52 -1.34 20.71
N ALA A 75 8.09 -0.42 19.85
CA ALA A 75 8.78 0.84 19.60
C ALA A 75 8.43 1.97 20.58
N ASP A 76 7.51 1.74 21.53
CA ASP A 76 6.99 2.76 22.46
C ASP A 76 6.37 3.96 21.72
N GLU A 77 5.69 3.70 20.60
CA GLU A 77 5.05 4.73 19.78
C GLU A 77 3.58 4.92 20.16
N THR A 78 3.10 6.15 20.02
CA THR A 78 1.68 6.47 20.23
C THR A 78 0.97 6.67 18.89
N GLY A 79 0.06 5.76 18.55
CA GLY A 79 -0.68 5.79 17.29
C GLY A 79 0.03 5.09 16.13
N ALA A 80 -0.30 5.46 14.89
CA ALA A 80 0.26 4.86 13.68
C ALA A 80 1.45 5.70 13.16
N PRO A 81 2.70 5.24 13.31
CA PRO A 81 3.89 5.96 12.84
C PRO A 81 4.09 5.83 11.32
N LEU A 82 4.84 6.78 10.74
CA LEU A 82 5.12 6.80 9.30
C LEU A 82 5.94 5.59 8.83
N TRP A 83 6.77 5.01 9.69
CA TRP A 83 7.58 3.83 9.32
C TRP A 83 6.76 2.55 9.10
N LEU A 84 5.47 2.53 9.46
CA LEU A 84 4.53 1.46 9.07
C LEU A 84 3.99 1.61 7.64
N VAL A 85 4.27 2.73 6.99
CA VAL A 85 3.73 3.08 5.68
C VAL A 85 4.84 3.05 4.65
N ALA A 86 4.69 2.23 3.61
CA ALA A 86 5.58 2.23 2.46
C ALA A 86 5.07 3.19 1.38
N ALA A 87 5.99 3.79 0.64
CA ALA A 87 5.68 4.65 -0.48
C ALA A 87 6.89 4.72 -1.44
N PRO A 88 6.72 5.37 -2.60
CA PRO A 88 7.86 5.86 -3.35
C PRO A 88 8.76 6.73 -2.47
N ASP A 89 10.08 6.53 -2.55
CA ASP A 89 11.12 7.30 -1.86
C ASP A 89 10.93 8.81 -2.07
N MET A 90 10.50 9.20 -3.27
CA MET A 90 10.15 10.55 -3.63
C MET A 90 9.05 11.14 -2.74
N LEU A 91 8.04 10.36 -2.33
CA LEU A 91 7.00 10.83 -1.41
C LEU A 91 7.56 11.06 0.00
N GLY A 92 8.45 10.19 0.49
CA GLY A 92 9.14 10.39 1.77
C GLY A 92 9.97 11.67 1.78
N LYS A 93 10.78 11.87 0.73
CA LYS A 93 11.56 13.10 0.50
C LYS A 93 10.64 14.33 0.41
N TRP A 94 9.52 14.23 -0.29
CA TRP A 94 8.55 15.33 -0.41
C TRP A 94 7.89 15.67 0.93
N LEU A 95 7.50 14.69 1.74
CA LEU A 95 6.89 14.91 3.06
C LEU A 95 7.84 15.62 4.00
N SER A 96 9.11 15.23 4.00
CA SER A 96 10.18 15.87 4.77
C SER A 96 10.42 17.30 4.30
N TRP A 97 10.64 17.49 2.99
CA TRP A 97 10.89 18.81 2.38
C TRP A 97 9.72 19.79 2.60
N SER A 98 8.48 19.32 2.46
CA SER A 98 7.28 20.14 2.66
C SER A 98 6.86 20.32 4.12
N ARG A 99 7.52 19.61 5.06
CA ARG A 99 7.17 19.57 6.50
C ARG A 99 5.73 19.11 6.76
N THR A 100 5.31 18.10 6.00
CA THR A 100 3.96 17.51 6.05
C THR A 100 3.92 16.16 6.76
N ASP A 101 5.08 15.57 7.02
CA ASP A 101 5.30 14.35 7.83
C ASP A 101 4.40 14.27 9.08
N LYS A 102 4.45 15.27 9.96
CA LYS A 102 3.65 15.29 11.21
C LYS A 102 2.15 15.37 10.95
N ALA A 103 1.74 16.04 9.88
CA ALA A 103 0.32 16.14 9.54
C ALA A 103 -0.22 14.82 8.99
N LEU A 104 0.58 14.11 8.18
CA LEU A 104 0.23 12.79 7.70
C LEU A 104 0.12 11.81 8.88
N SER A 105 1.12 11.75 9.77
CA SER A 105 1.10 10.85 10.93
C SER A 105 -0.15 11.03 11.79
N LYS A 106 -0.62 12.27 12.02
CA LYS A 106 -1.82 12.56 12.81
C LYS A 106 -3.14 12.03 12.24
N VAL A 107 -3.19 11.78 10.93
CA VAL A 107 -4.40 11.24 10.28
C VAL A 107 -4.32 9.73 10.03
N LEU A 108 -3.19 9.11 10.37
CA LEU A 108 -3.03 7.66 10.26
C LEU A 108 -3.76 6.95 11.39
N THR A 109 -4.43 5.86 11.05
CA THR A 109 -5.09 4.99 12.01
C THR A 109 -4.78 3.54 11.70
N LEU A 110 -4.63 2.74 12.76
CA LEU A 110 -4.54 1.29 12.64
C LEU A 110 -5.95 0.72 12.41
N THR A 111 -6.06 -0.27 11.53
CA THR A 111 -7.31 -0.98 11.25
C THR A 111 -7.04 -2.43 10.90
N ASN A 112 -7.93 -3.32 11.33
CA ASN A 112 -7.92 -4.73 10.95
C ASN A 112 -8.94 -5.05 9.85
N ARG A 113 -9.59 -4.04 9.23
CA ARG A 113 -10.60 -4.28 8.20
C ARG A 113 -9.97 -4.96 6.98
N ALA A 114 -10.57 -6.05 6.54
CA ALA A 114 -10.18 -6.73 5.30
C ALA A 114 -10.11 -5.74 4.11
N GLY A 115 -9.01 -5.78 3.35
CA GLY A 115 -8.73 -4.85 2.25
C GLY A 115 -8.35 -3.41 2.67
N ALA A 116 -8.19 -3.13 3.96
CA ALA A 116 -7.75 -1.83 4.48
C ALA A 116 -6.57 -1.92 5.48
N ALA A 117 -6.24 -3.11 5.99
CA ALA A 117 -5.23 -3.31 7.03
C ALA A 117 -3.77 -3.16 6.54
N PRO A 118 -2.83 -2.71 7.41
CA PRO A 118 -3.02 -2.37 8.81
C PRO A 118 -3.17 -0.87 9.05
N VAL A 119 -2.78 -0.02 8.10
CA VAL A 119 -2.79 1.44 8.25
C VAL A 119 -3.59 2.09 7.13
N ILE A 120 -4.44 3.03 7.52
CA ILE A 120 -5.18 3.90 6.61
C ILE A 120 -5.05 5.37 7.01
N GLY A 121 -5.28 6.25 6.05
CA GLY A 121 -5.36 7.68 6.27
C GLY A 121 -5.67 8.42 4.98
N ASP A 122 -6.23 9.61 5.10
CA ASP A 122 -6.38 10.55 3.99
C ASP A 122 -5.95 11.92 4.49
N LEU A 123 -5.02 12.54 3.77
CA LEU A 123 -4.54 13.88 4.03
C LEU A 123 -4.81 14.73 2.79
N ALA A 124 -5.69 15.71 2.93
CA ALA A 124 -5.82 16.82 1.99
C ALA A 124 -5.33 18.10 2.67
N ARG A 125 -4.31 18.75 2.09
CA ARG A 125 -3.73 19.96 2.68
C ARG A 125 -3.30 20.95 1.62
N ARG A 126 -3.54 22.23 1.89
CA ARG A 126 -2.92 23.32 1.13
C ARG A 126 -1.41 23.35 1.43
N ALA A 127 -0.57 23.35 0.39
CA ALA A 127 0.86 23.48 0.58
C ALA A 127 1.20 24.90 1.04
N ARG A 128 2.37 25.06 1.69
CA ARG A 128 2.81 26.38 2.09
C ARG A 128 3.17 27.20 0.84
N ARG A 129 2.72 28.46 0.79
CA ARG A 129 2.87 29.32 -0.39
C ARG A 129 4.33 29.54 -0.80
N ASP A 130 5.24 29.54 0.16
CA ASP A 130 6.69 29.71 -0.03
C ASP A 130 7.37 28.51 -0.72
N LEU A 131 6.69 27.37 -0.80
CA LEU A 131 7.21 26.16 -1.44
C LEU A 131 6.94 26.12 -2.95
N GLY A 132 6.25 27.11 -3.52
CA GLY A 132 5.85 27.08 -4.93
C GLY A 132 4.75 26.06 -5.25
N GLN A 133 4.20 25.40 -4.23
CA GLN A 133 3.14 24.39 -4.33
C GLN A 133 1.80 24.94 -3.86
N MET A 134 0.72 24.35 -4.35
CA MET A 134 -0.65 24.82 -4.06
C MET A 134 -1.39 23.87 -3.12
N SER A 135 -1.42 22.58 -3.41
CA SER A 135 -2.07 21.58 -2.56
C SER A 135 -1.48 20.19 -2.73
N ALA A 136 -1.70 19.36 -1.72
CA ALA A 136 -1.35 17.95 -1.72
C ALA A 136 -2.54 17.12 -1.22
N LYS A 137 -2.81 16.02 -1.91
CA LYS A 137 -3.75 14.97 -1.51
C LYS A 137 -3.00 13.64 -1.47
N ILE A 138 -2.93 13.04 -0.28
CA ILE A 138 -2.21 11.80 -0.01
C ILE A 138 -3.19 10.82 0.60
N ARG A 139 -3.25 9.63 0.03
CA ARG A 139 -4.06 8.53 0.53
C ARG A 139 -3.16 7.41 1.01
N VAL A 140 -3.47 6.85 2.17
CA VAL A 140 -2.85 5.64 2.70
C VAL A 140 -3.88 4.52 2.74
N ARG A 141 -3.58 3.40 2.08
CA ARG A 141 -4.38 2.18 2.10
C ARG A 141 -3.48 0.97 2.26
N CYS A 142 -3.84 0.06 3.14
CA CYS A 142 -3.08 -1.16 3.39
C CYS A 142 -1.59 -0.91 3.66
N GLY A 143 -1.29 0.14 4.43
CA GLY A 143 0.10 0.57 4.71
C GLY A 143 0.88 1.04 3.49
N GLN A 144 0.22 1.40 2.39
CA GLN A 144 0.84 2.01 1.22
C GLN A 144 0.34 3.44 1.06
N ALA A 145 1.26 4.41 0.99
CA ALA A 145 0.93 5.80 0.70
C ALA A 145 1.11 6.11 -0.79
N VAL A 146 0.11 6.80 -1.33
CA VAL A 146 0.12 7.34 -2.69
C VAL A 146 -0.24 8.82 -2.62
N ALA A 147 0.55 9.66 -3.28
CA ALA A 147 0.15 11.04 -3.54
C ALA A 147 -0.77 11.03 -4.76
N GLU A 148 -2.07 11.22 -4.54
CA GLU A 148 -3.05 11.30 -5.62
C GLU A 148 -2.84 12.58 -6.44
N ARG A 149 -2.42 13.64 -5.77
CA ARG A 149 -2.21 14.95 -6.37
C ARG A 149 -1.24 15.79 -5.55
N ILE A 150 -0.18 16.29 -6.17
CA ILE A 150 0.67 17.36 -5.65
C ILE A 150 0.75 18.45 -6.72
N GLU A 151 0.22 19.63 -6.44
CA GLU A 151 0.23 20.75 -7.38
C GLU A 151 1.56 21.52 -7.28
N LEU A 152 2.30 21.55 -8.39
CA LEU A 152 3.65 22.10 -8.48
C LEU A 152 3.71 23.57 -8.94
N SER A 153 2.63 24.12 -9.48
CA SER A 153 2.62 25.50 -9.99
C SER A 153 1.20 26.08 -10.05
N HIS A 154 1.12 27.40 -9.91
CA HIS A 154 -0.11 28.19 -10.06
C HIS A 154 -0.26 28.80 -11.48
N ARG A 155 0.82 28.82 -12.28
CA ARG A 155 0.83 29.46 -13.62
C ARG A 155 0.57 28.46 -14.74
N VAL A 156 1.14 27.27 -14.61
CA VAL A 156 0.93 26.14 -15.49
C VAL A 156 0.43 25.00 -14.62
N PRO A 157 -0.78 24.47 -14.84
CA PRO A 157 -1.28 23.30 -14.13
C PRO A 157 -0.31 22.12 -14.32
N ALA A 158 0.54 21.91 -13.32
CA ALA A 158 1.48 20.80 -13.24
C ALA A 158 1.18 20.00 -11.99
N VAL A 159 0.84 18.73 -12.18
CA VAL A 159 0.42 17.83 -11.11
C VAL A 159 1.35 16.63 -11.06
N ALA A 160 1.91 16.36 -9.88
CA ALA A 160 2.59 15.12 -9.61
C ALA A 160 1.64 14.10 -8.96
N THR A 161 1.70 12.86 -9.44
CA THR A 161 1.09 11.68 -8.82
C THR A 161 2.23 10.75 -8.43
N LEU A 162 2.33 10.41 -7.14
CA LEU A 162 3.40 9.58 -6.59
C LEU A 162 2.79 8.25 -6.11
N SER A 163 2.76 7.26 -7.00
CA SER A 163 2.08 5.96 -6.80
C SER A 163 3.04 4.81 -7.09
N GLU A 164 2.60 3.71 -7.72
CA GLU A 164 3.52 2.69 -8.25
C GLU A 164 4.57 3.30 -9.19
N ARG A 165 4.19 4.36 -9.91
CA ARG A 165 5.09 5.23 -10.67
C ARG A 165 4.94 6.66 -10.17
N ALA A 166 6.04 7.40 -10.07
CA ALA A 166 6.00 8.85 -9.94
C ALA A 166 5.88 9.48 -11.33
N THR A 167 4.81 10.24 -11.53
CA THR A 167 4.56 10.93 -12.79
C THR A 167 4.27 12.39 -12.55
N ILE A 168 4.80 13.26 -13.40
CA ILE A 168 4.45 14.67 -13.47
C ILE A 168 3.67 14.86 -14.77
N ARG A 169 2.44 15.36 -14.66
CA ARG A 169 1.58 15.69 -15.79
C ARG A 169 1.52 17.20 -15.97
N VAL A 170 1.71 17.64 -17.21
CA VAL A 170 1.61 19.05 -17.62
C VAL A 170 0.74 19.12 -18.87
N ALA A 171 -0.29 19.96 -18.84
CA ALA A 171 -1.17 20.09 -20.00
C ALA A 171 -0.43 20.79 -21.15
N ARG A 172 -0.44 20.14 -22.32
CA ARG A 172 0.37 20.50 -23.49
C ARG A 172 0.05 21.87 -24.05
N HIS A 173 -1.21 22.30 -24.00
CA HIS A 173 -1.63 23.61 -24.51
C HIS A 173 -1.05 24.79 -23.73
N HIS A 174 -0.45 24.55 -22.56
CA HIS A 174 0.31 25.55 -21.80
C HIS A 174 1.82 25.57 -22.13
N LEU A 175 2.28 24.71 -23.04
CA LEU A 175 3.69 24.58 -23.41
C LEU A 175 3.92 24.99 -24.88
N PRO A 176 4.99 25.76 -25.18
CA PRO A 176 5.44 26.00 -26.54
C PRO A 176 5.80 24.70 -27.27
N ASP A 177 5.43 24.58 -28.55
CA ASP A 177 5.72 23.38 -29.38
C ASP A 177 7.21 23.03 -29.45
N THR A 178 8.09 24.02 -29.38
CA THR A 178 9.55 23.82 -29.35
C THR A 178 10.01 23.02 -28.12
N LEU A 179 9.37 23.21 -26.96
CA LEU A 179 9.65 22.41 -25.76
C LEU A 179 9.09 20.99 -25.90
N VAL A 180 7.91 20.84 -26.51
CA VAL A 180 7.31 19.52 -26.77
C VAL A 180 8.22 18.67 -27.66
N LEU A 181 8.83 19.28 -28.68
CA LEU A 181 9.78 18.61 -29.56
C LEU A 181 11.11 18.28 -28.87
N GLY A 182 11.64 19.19 -28.05
CA GLY A 182 12.89 18.96 -27.30
C GLY A 182 12.79 17.89 -26.20
N LEU A 183 11.58 17.62 -25.69
CA LEU A 183 11.32 16.59 -24.68
C LEU A 183 11.05 15.19 -25.26
N LYS A 184 10.98 15.04 -26.58
CA LYS A 184 10.87 13.72 -27.21
C LYS A 184 12.21 13.02 -27.13
N LYS A 185 12.29 11.98 -26.29
CA LYS A 185 13.43 11.08 -26.26
C LYS A 185 13.39 10.23 -27.53
N ASP A 186 14.35 10.39 -28.44
CA ASP A 186 14.53 9.44 -29.53
C ASP A 186 14.86 8.07 -28.93
N ALA A 187 14.31 7.00 -29.51
CA ALA A 187 14.47 5.62 -29.01
C ALA A 187 15.95 5.15 -28.95
N THR A 188 16.87 5.92 -29.55
CA THR A 188 18.32 5.68 -29.58
C THR A 188 19.12 6.56 -28.61
N SER A 189 18.49 7.50 -27.89
CA SER A 189 19.19 8.36 -26.93
C SER A 189 19.34 7.67 -25.56
N ASN A 190 20.59 7.48 -25.15
CA ASN A 190 20.97 7.02 -23.81
C ASN A 190 21.01 8.17 -22.78
N ASP A 191 20.54 9.36 -23.13
CA ASP A 191 20.66 10.52 -22.26
C ASP A 191 19.81 10.31 -20.99
N ARG A 192 20.49 10.49 -19.86
CA ARG A 192 19.90 10.42 -18.52
C ARG A 192 19.60 11.84 -18.08
N TRP A 193 18.32 12.24 -18.14
CA TRP A 193 17.89 13.54 -17.68
C TRP A 193 17.59 13.53 -16.18
N ARG A 194 17.95 14.62 -15.52
CA ARG A 194 17.53 14.92 -14.16
C ARG A 194 16.19 15.64 -14.20
N ALA A 195 15.31 15.33 -13.26
CA ALA A 195 14.01 15.98 -13.15
C ALA A 195 14.13 17.50 -12.98
N SER A 196 15.19 17.98 -12.35
CA SER A 196 15.50 19.40 -12.16
C SER A 196 15.84 20.13 -13.46
N GLU A 197 16.30 19.43 -14.50
CA GLU A 197 16.61 20.01 -15.82
C GLU A 197 15.33 20.30 -16.61
N ILE A 198 14.26 19.55 -16.33
CA ILE A 198 12.97 19.67 -17.02
C ILE A 198 11.96 20.47 -16.19
N VAL A 199 11.95 20.25 -14.88
CA VAL A 199 10.99 20.82 -13.94
C VAL A 199 11.71 21.76 -12.99
N GLY A 200 11.65 23.05 -13.32
CA GLY A 200 12.21 24.15 -12.53
C GLY A 200 11.47 24.41 -11.23
N HIS A 201 11.46 23.43 -10.31
CA HIS A 201 10.81 23.52 -9.01
C HIS A 201 11.80 23.14 -7.88
N PRO A 202 11.85 23.88 -6.76
CA PRO A 202 12.91 23.74 -5.76
C PRO A 202 13.08 22.32 -5.19
N PHE A 203 11.97 21.60 -5.00
CA PHE A 203 12.00 20.19 -4.57
C PHE A 203 12.87 19.30 -5.47
N PHE A 204 12.73 19.39 -6.80
CA PHE A 204 13.50 18.58 -7.74
C PHE A 204 14.96 19.03 -7.82
N ALA A 205 15.20 20.35 -7.71
CA ALA A 205 16.54 20.90 -7.63
C ALA A 205 17.32 20.39 -6.40
N THR A 206 16.64 20.12 -5.29
CA THR A 206 17.27 19.63 -4.06
C THR A 206 17.56 18.11 -4.08
N HIS A 207 16.74 17.29 -4.74
CA HIS A 207 16.77 15.83 -4.58
C HIS A 207 17.23 15.05 -5.81
N ASP A 208 17.44 15.72 -6.95
CA ASP A 208 18.12 15.18 -8.14
C ASP A 208 17.56 13.84 -8.65
N PHE A 209 16.24 13.74 -8.79
CA PHE A 209 15.58 12.54 -9.31
C PHE A 209 15.89 12.33 -10.80
N MET A 210 15.96 11.07 -11.22
CA MET A 210 16.17 10.71 -12.63
C MET A 210 14.84 10.56 -13.37
N VAL A 211 14.84 10.97 -14.64
CA VAL A 211 13.71 10.79 -15.56
C VAL A 211 13.83 9.42 -16.21
N ALA A 212 12.85 8.56 -15.96
CA ALA A 212 12.75 7.25 -16.59
C ALA A 212 12.24 7.36 -18.04
N GLU A 213 11.23 8.20 -18.26
CA GLU A 213 10.55 8.32 -19.55
C GLU A 213 9.89 9.71 -19.66
N VAL A 214 9.84 10.25 -20.88
CA VAL A 214 8.95 11.36 -21.21
C VAL A 214 8.09 10.95 -22.39
N ARG A 215 6.77 11.05 -22.24
CA ARG A 215 5.82 10.64 -23.27
C ARG A 215 4.66 11.63 -23.40
N ASN A 216 4.06 11.63 -24.57
CA ASN A 216 2.78 12.32 -24.80
C ASN A 216 1.64 11.36 -24.45
N ASP A 217 0.65 11.85 -23.71
CA ASP A 217 -0.54 11.10 -23.30
C ASP A 217 -1.77 11.98 -23.53
N GLY A 218 -2.38 11.86 -24.71
CA GLY A 218 -3.45 12.75 -25.16
C GLY A 218 -2.98 14.21 -25.22
N ASP A 219 -3.67 15.08 -24.47
CA ASP A 219 -3.38 16.51 -24.37
C ASP A 219 -2.35 16.85 -23.28
N ASP A 220 -1.74 15.85 -22.64
CA ASP A 220 -0.73 16.02 -21.59
C ASP A 220 0.65 15.54 -22.02
N ILE A 221 1.69 16.19 -21.48
CA ILE A 221 3.03 15.62 -21.39
C ILE A 221 3.16 14.94 -20.03
N VAL A 222 3.62 13.69 -20.04
CA VAL A 222 3.84 12.88 -18.84
C VAL A 222 5.33 12.59 -18.72
N ILE A 223 5.91 13.09 -17.63
CA ILE A 223 7.30 12.82 -17.24
C ILE A 223 7.24 11.74 -16.15
N VAL A 224 7.78 10.56 -16.43
CA VAL A 224 7.89 9.46 -15.48
C VAL A 224 9.26 9.52 -14.82
N LEU A 225 9.30 9.45 -13.50
CA LEU A 225 10.54 9.46 -12.71
C LEU A 225 10.87 8.07 -12.22
N GLU A 226 12.17 7.79 -12.08
CA GLU A 226 12.64 6.59 -11.39
C GLU A 226 12.26 6.66 -9.91
N THR A 227 11.66 5.59 -9.37
CA THR A 227 11.22 5.53 -7.97
C THR A 227 11.54 4.19 -7.35
N PHE A 228 11.86 4.20 -6.07
CA PHE A 228 12.03 3.01 -5.25
C PHE A 228 10.98 2.99 -4.15
N TRP A 229 10.47 1.81 -3.79
CA TRP A 229 9.50 1.68 -2.70
C TRP A 229 10.19 1.33 -1.39
N GLU A 230 9.95 2.16 -0.37
CA GLU A 230 10.51 1.99 0.97
C GLU A 230 9.56 2.54 2.04
N SER A 231 9.80 2.23 3.30
CA SER A 231 9.09 2.86 4.42
C SER A 231 9.35 4.37 4.42
N LEU A 232 8.30 5.16 4.70
CA LEU A 232 8.39 6.63 4.76
C LEU A 232 9.38 7.13 5.82
N GLN A 233 9.72 6.29 6.80
CA GLN A 233 10.77 6.52 7.80
C GLN A 233 11.46 5.19 8.14
N PRO A 234 12.71 5.22 8.64
CA PRO A 234 13.39 4.01 9.10
C PRO A 234 12.62 3.30 10.22
N ILE A 235 12.52 1.98 10.12
CA ILE A 235 11.85 1.15 11.13
C ILE A 235 12.77 1.00 12.36
N PRO A 236 12.32 1.35 13.58
CA PRO A 236 13.11 1.21 14.79
C PRO A 236 13.54 -0.24 15.04
N LYS A 237 14.75 -0.45 15.55
CA LYS A 237 15.27 -1.80 15.90
C LYS A 237 14.36 -2.56 16.87
N ALA A 238 13.70 -1.86 17.79
CA ALA A 238 12.79 -2.48 18.75
C ALA A 238 11.53 -3.04 18.07
N ALA A 239 10.97 -2.34 17.08
CA ALA A 239 9.82 -2.81 16.32
C ALA A 239 10.10 -4.14 15.59
N TRP A 240 11.33 -4.32 15.09
CA TRP A 240 11.77 -5.57 14.44
C TRP A 240 11.70 -6.80 15.34
N THR A 241 11.68 -6.63 16.67
CA THR A 241 11.56 -7.76 17.61
C THR A 241 10.15 -8.35 17.65
N ALA A 242 9.15 -7.62 17.13
CA ALA A 242 7.75 -8.01 17.13
C ALA A 242 7.31 -8.80 15.88
N VAL A 243 8.21 -9.04 14.93
CA VAL A 243 7.91 -9.72 13.66
C VAL A 243 8.82 -10.93 13.42
N PRO A 244 8.41 -11.88 12.56
CA PRO A 244 9.26 -13.01 12.17
C PRO A 244 10.59 -12.57 11.55
N ARG A 245 11.62 -13.43 11.66
CA ARG A 245 12.96 -13.13 11.10
C ARG A 245 12.98 -13.04 9.57
N ASP A 246 12.05 -13.71 8.91
CA ASP A 246 11.86 -13.74 7.46
C ASP A 246 10.78 -12.75 6.97
N ALA A 247 10.41 -11.77 7.82
CA ALA A 247 9.49 -10.71 7.44
C ALA A 247 10.04 -9.86 6.28
N ASP A 248 9.14 -9.40 5.41
CA ASP A 248 9.48 -8.51 4.30
C ASP A 248 10.05 -7.18 4.84
N PRO A 249 11.24 -6.73 4.41
CA PRO A 249 11.84 -5.48 4.88
C PRO A 249 10.97 -4.24 4.60
N THR A 250 10.20 -4.25 3.51
CA THR A 250 9.33 -3.14 3.09
C THR A 250 7.97 -3.19 3.80
N PHE A 251 7.46 -4.39 4.08
CA PHE A 251 6.15 -4.61 4.71
C PHE A 251 6.23 -5.63 5.84
N PRO A 252 6.99 -5.39 6.92
CA PRO A 252 7.30 -6.43 7.91
C PRO A 252 6.11 -6.91 8.72
N TRP A 253 5.06 -6.09 8.78
CA TRP A 253 3.81 -6.47 9.40
C TRP A 253 3.00 -7.49 8.57
N ARG A 254 3.29 -7.67 7.27
CA ARG A 254 2.56 -8.65 6.44
C ARG A 254 2.84 -10.09 6.88
N PRO A 255 1.91 -11.01 6.59
CA PRO A 255 2.22 -12.44 6.57
C PRO A 255 3.45 -12.72 5.72
N THR A 256 4.31 -13.63 6.17
CA THR A 256 5.51 -14.02 5.41
C THR A 256 5.11 -14.84 4.19
N ARG A 257 6.00 -14.96 3.21
CA ARG A 257 5.74 -15.77 2.01
C ARG A 257 5.35 -17.21 2.35
N ARG A 258 5.94 -17.77 3.40
CA ARG A 258 5.61 -19.12 3.90
C ARG A 258 4.17 -19.17 4.42
N GLU A 259 3.79 -18.23 5.28
CA GLU A 259 2.44 -18.14 5.86
C GLU A 259 1.38 -17.94 4.78
N ILE A 260 1.64 -17.08 3.79
CA ILE A 260 0.76 -16.88 2.63
C ILE A 260 0.60 -18.18 1.85
N THR A 261 1.71 -18.89 1.58
CA THR A 261 1.66 -20.14 0.81
C THR A 261 0.85 -21.21 1.53
N GLU A 262 1.02 -21.35 2.84
CA GLU A 262 0.26 -22.28 3.67
C GLU A 262 -1.24 -21.92 3.71
N LEU A 263 -1.54 -20.64 3.97
CA LEU A 263 -2.90 -20.13 4.07
C LEU A 263 -3.68 -20.30 2.76
N TYR A 264 -3.11 -19.91 1.63
CA TYR A 264 -3.77 -20.06 0.33
C TYR A 264 -3.82 -21.51 -0.15
N GLY A 265 -2.86 -22.36 0.28
CA GLY A 265 -2.93 -23.80 0.07
C GLY A 265 -4.15 -24.43 0.76
N LEU A 266 -4.41 -24.03 2.02
CA LEU A 266 -5.62 -24.43 2.75
C LEU A 266 -6.88 -23.87 2.09
N ALA A 267 -6.87 -22.60 1.68
CA ALA A 267 -8.02 -21.99 1.03
C ALA A 267 -8.40 -22.72 -0.27
N ALA A 268 -7.42 -23.01 -1.13
CA ALA A 268 -7.63 -23.76 -2.36
C ALA A 268 -8.09 -25.21 -2.11
N ARG A 269 -7.70 -25.84 -0.99
CA ARG A 269 -8.23 -27.15 -0.58
C ARG A 269 -9.70 -27.04 -0.18
N GLY A 270 -10.05 -26.03 0.61
CA GLY A 270 -11.43 -25.77 1.03
C GLY A 270 -12.36 -25.46 -0.14
N GLU A 271 -11.94 -24.60 -1.08
CA GLU A 271 -12.75 -24.26 -2.27
C GLU A 271 -13.04 -25.51 -3.14
N ARG A 272 -12.04 -26.37 -3.36
CA ARG A 272 -12.22 -27.61 -4.13
C ARG A 272 -13.22 -28.57 -3.47
N MET A 273 -13.26 -28.60 -2.15
CA MET A 273 -14.21 -29.45 -1.42
C MET A 273 -15.64 -28.96 -1.54
N ILE A 274 -15.87 -27.64 -1.49
CA ILE A 274 -17.22 -27.07 -1.68
C ILE A 274 -17.69 -27.29 -3.12
N GLN A 275 -16.81 -27.18 -4.12
CA GLN A 275 -17.14 -27.36 -5.53
C GLN A 275 -17.35 -28.83 -5.93
N GLY A 276 -16.67 -29.78 -5.28
CA GLY A 276 -16.81 -31.21 -5.55
C GLY A 276 -18.05 -31.88 -4.92
N HIS A 277 -18.81 -31.14 -4.11
CA HIS A 277 -20.04 -31.58 -3.45
C HIS A 277 -21.31 -30.83 -3.94
N GLY A 278 -21.19 -30.05 -5.01
CA GLY A 278 -22.30 -29.36 -5.69
C GLY A 278 -22.90 -30.16 -6.83
#